data_AF-A0A923CU33-F1
#
_entry.id   AF-A0A923CU33-F1
#
_cell.length_a   1.000
_cell.length_b   1.000
_cell.length_c   1.000
_cell.angle_alpha   90.00
_cell.angle_beta   90.00
_cell.angle_gamma   90.00
#
_symmetry.space_group_name_H-M   'P 1'
#
loop_
_entity.id
_entity.type
_entity.pdbx_description
1 polymer ?
#
loop_
_entity_poly.entity_id
_entity_poly.type
_entity_poly.pdbx_seq_one_letter_code
_entity_poly.pdbx_strand_id
1 'polypeptide(L)'
;MITDKLLQRVLDAHGGTDAWNSVDAIKISVRCGGMALAMRFQAGVFAHYEAVIRTKEPWVSFTPFKGQTGIFTPNRVWIQDKAGNIIKERLNPRCFFHSFRRSLIWDSLDVLYFGGYAIMLIRVKRAAINILKKD
;
A
#
# COMPACT_ATOMS: atom_id res chain seq x y z
N MET A 1 6.90 16.06 30.77
CA MET A 1 5.49 16.12 31.20
C MET A 1 4.55 16.89 30.26
N ILE A 2 5.01 17.83 29.41
CA ILE A 2 4.14 18.59 28.48
C ILE A 2 3.77 17.78 27.22
N THR A 3 4.65 16.87 26.78
CA THR A 3 4.51 16.08 25.55
C THR A 3 3.32 15.11 25.58
N ASP A 4 3.03 14.51 26.74
CA ASP A 4 1.90 13.57 26.87
C ASP A 4 0.55 14.27 26.75
N LYS A 5 0.41 15.49 27.27
CA LYS A 5 -0.87 16.20 27.25
C LYS A 5 -1.25 16.68 25.85
N LEU A 6 -0.28 17.14 25.06
CA LEU A 6 -0.52 17.50 23.66
C LEU A 6 -0.82 16.26 22.81
N LEU A 7 -0.05 15.18 23.01
CA LEU A 7 -0.25 13.92 22.30
C LEU A 7 -1.65 13.34 22.56
N GLN A 8 -2.08 13.28 23.82
CA GLN A 8 -3.41 12.77 24.18
C GLN A 8 -4.52 13.61 23.53
N ARG A 9 -4.43 14.94 23.61
CA ARG A 9 -5.43 15.81 22.95
C ARG A 9 -5.52 15.61 21.44
N VAL A 10 -4.39 15.38 20.77
CA VAL A 10 -4.36 15.08 19.33
C VAL A 10 -4.98 13.71 19.06
N LEU A 11 -4.66 12.69 19.86
CA LEU A 11 -5.25 11.35 19.71
C LEU A 11 -6.77 11.40 19.90
N ASP A 12 -7.24 12.07 20.95
CA ASP A 12 -8.66 12.23 21.26
C ASP A 12 -9.40 12.99 20.15
N ALA A 13 -8.82 14.09 19.64
CA ALA A 13 -9.38 14.84 18.52
C ALA A 13 -9.50 14.00 17.22
N HIS A 14 -8.68 12.95 17.08
CA HIS A 14 -8.73 12.02 15.96
C HIS A 14 -9.46 10.71 16.28
N GLY A 15 -10.29 10.67 17.33
CA GLY A 15 -11.15 9.53 17.66
C GLY A 15 -10.62 8.61 18.75
N GLY A 16 -9.49 8.94 19.38
CA GLY A 16 -8.88 8.16 20.46
C GLY A 16 -8.20 6.87 19.98
N THR A 17 -7.28 6.35 20.78
CA THR A 17 -6.51 5.13 20.42
C THR A 17 -7.39 3.89 20.27
N ASP A 18 -8.45 3.77 21.06
CA ASP A 18 -9.29 2.57 21.10
C ASP A 18 -10.09 2.39 19.82
N ALA A 19 -10.62 3.49 19.25
CA ALA A 19 -11.29 3.46 17.96
C ALA A 19 -10.33 3.06 16.82
N TRP A 20 -9.08 3.54 16.85
CA TRP A 20 -8.08 3.13 15.85
C TRP A 20 -7.65 1.66 16.01
N ASN A 21 -7.60 1.15 17.24
CA ASN A 21 -7.25 -0.24 17.52
C ASN A 21 -8.37 -1.24 17.13
N SER A 22 -9.63 -0.79 17.12
CA SER A 22 -10.77 -1.62 16.75
C SER A 22 -10.94 -1.79 15.23
N VAL A 23 -10.42 -0.88 14.41
CA VAL A 23 -10.50 -0.98 12.95
C VAL A 23 -9.55 -2.06 12.45
N ASP A 24 -10.07 -3.06 11.74
CA ASP A 24 -9.27 -4.14 11.13
C ASP A 24 -8.81 -3.83 9.70
N ALA A 25 -9.62 -3.09 8.95
CA ALA A 25 -9.35 -2.76 7.56
C ALA A 25 -9.98 -1.42 7.15
N ILE A 26 -9.33 -0.76 6.19
CA ILE A 26 -9.80 0.47 5.55
C ILE A 26 -10.06 0.16 4.09
N LYS A 27 -11.29 0.40 3.61
CA LYS A 27 -11.65 0.31 2.21
C LYS A 27 -11.67 1.71 1.60
N ILE A 28 -10.94 1.92 0.52
CA ILE A 28 -10.88 3.19 -0.21
C ILE A 28 -11.22 2.96 -1.69
N SER A 29 -11.90 3.93 -2.30
CA SER A 29 -12.10 4.00 -3.75
C SER A 29 -11.25 5.12 -4.30
N VAL A 30 -10.30 4.79 -5.17
CA VAL A 30 -9.31 5.73 -5.68
C VAL A 30 -9.50 5.91 -7.18
N ARG A 31 -9.38 7.17 -7.61
CA ARG A 31 -9.22 7.54 -9.01
C ARG A 31 -7.93 8.35 -9.10
N CYS A 32 -6.91 7.79 -9.74
CA CYS A 32 -5.65 8.49 -9.94
C CYS A 32 -5.18 8.37 -11.38
N GLY A 33 -4.92 9.51 -12.02
CA GLY A 33 -4.30 9.61 -13.33
C GLY A 33 -2.84 10.07 -13.21
N GLY A 34 -2.14 10.08 -14.33
CA GLY A 34 -0.80 10.66 -14.41
C GLY A 34 0.13 9.90 -15.35
N MET A 35 1.14 10.62 -15.83
CA MET A 35 2.10 10.07 -16.80
C MET A 35 3.07 9.07 -16.17
N ALA A 36 3.21 9.03 -14.84
CA ALA A 36 4.21 8.21 -14.14
C ALA A 36 4.11 6.71 -14.49
N LEU A 37 2.89 6.15 -14.51
CA LEU A 37 2.68 4.75 -14.91
C LEU A 37 2.63 4.56 -16.42
N ALA A 38 2.19 5.58 -17.17
CA ALA A 38 2.21 5.56 -18.64
C ALA A 38 3.65 5.47 -19.18
N MET A 39 4.58 6.22 -18.59
CA MET A 39 6.03 6.17 -18.89
C MET A 39 6.66 4.81 -18.54
N ARG A 40 5.97 3.95 -17.77
CA ARG A 40 6.41 2.60 -17.42
C ARG A 40 5.69 1.50 -18.22
N PHE A 41 5.01 1.86 -19.31
CA PHE A 41 4.17 0.95 -20.13
C PHE A 41 3.00 0.30 -19.37
N GLN A 42 2.55 0.93 -18.28
CA GLN A 42 1.49 0.40 -17.41
C GLN A 42 0.39 1.46 -17.23
N ALA A 43 0.09 2.16 -18.34
CA ALA A 43 -0.95 3.17 -18.40
C ALA A 43 -2.30 2.59 -17.93
N GLY A 44 -3.00 3.35 -17.08
CA GLY A 44 -4.37 3.03 -16.68
C GLY A 44 -4.55 1.90 -15.66
N VAL A 45 -3.49 1.17 -15.27
CA VAL A 45 -3.61 0.04 -14.32
C VAL A 45 -4.21 0.46 -12.98
N PHE A 46 -3.97 1.69 -12.55
CA PHE A 46 -4.54 2.28 -11.33
C PHE A 46 -5.44 3.50 -11.63
N ALA A 47 -6.01 3.60 -12.83
CA ALA A 47 -6.91 4.71 -13.19
C ALA A 47 -8.12 4.79 -12.26
N HIS A 48 -8.71 3.64 -11.95
CA HIS A 48 -9.77 3.50 -10.96
C HIS A 48 -9.68 2.13 -10.29
N TYR A 49 -9.60 2.11 -8.96
CA TYR A 49 -9.55 0.88 -8.19
C TYR A 49 -10.11 1.09 -6.79
N GLU A 50 -10.67 0.02 -6.22
CA GLU A 50 -10.87 -0.13 -4.80
C GLU A 50 -9.64 -0.77 -4.18
N ALA A 51 -9.17 -0.21 -3.06
CA ALA A 51 -8.15 -0.85 -2.24
C ALA A 51 -8.68 -1.17 -0.85
N VAL A 52 -8.32 -2.35 -0.36
CA VAL A 52 -8.55 -2.75 1.04
C VAL A 52 -7.20 -2.85 1.71
N ILE A 53 -7.04 -2.10 2.80
CA ILE A 53 -5.78 -1.98 3.55
C ILE A 53 -6.02 -2.55 4.93
N ARG A 54 -5.27 -3.60 5.32
CA ARG A 54 -5.32 -4.09 6.70
C ARG A 54 -4.56 -3.14 7.61
N THR A 55 -5.12 -2.88 8.78
CA THR A 55 -4.54 -1.92 9.75
C THR A 55 -3.57 -2.59 10.72
N LYS A 56 -3.65 -3.92 10.88
CA LYS A 56 -2.84 -4.70 11.83
C LYS A 56 -1.64 -5.40 11.20
N GLU A 57 -1.59 -5.44 9.87
CA GLU A 57 -0.51 -6.09 9.12
C GLU A 57 -0.27 -5.38 7.78
N PRO A 58 0.94 -5.50 7.19
CA PRO A 58 1.26 -4.86 5.93
C PRO A 58 0.66 -5.66 4.76
N TRP A 59 -0.66 -5.50 4.57
CA TRP A 59 -1.42 -6.16 3.51
C TRP A 59 -2.33 -5.15 2.79
N VAL A 60 -2.34 -5.20 1.46
CA VAL A 60 -3.21 -4.39 0.62
C VAL A 60 -3.75 -5.22 -0.55
N SER A 61 -5.04 -5.12 -0.85
CA SER A 61 -5.60 -5.60 -2.12
C SER A 61 -6.03 -4.45 -3.02
N PHE A 62 -6.06 -4.73 -4.32
CA PHE A 62 -6.46 -3.82 -5.39
C PHE A 62 -7.44 -4.52 -6.32
N THR A 63 -8.62 -3.92 -6.52
CA THR A 63 -9.66 -4.45 -7.42
C THR A 63 -10.39 -3.31 -8.16
N PRO A 64 -10.51 -3.33 -9.49
CA PRO A 64 -9.87 -4.26 -10.40
C PRO A 64 -8.39 -3.93 -10.60
N PHE A 65 -7.54 -4.94 -10.66
CA PHE A 65 -6.16 -4.86 -11.11
C PHE A 65 -6.03 -5.69 -12.39
N LYS A 66 -6.05 -5.02 -13.56
CA LYS A 66 -6.11 -5.67 -14.88
C LYS A 66 -7.27 -6.69 -15.01
N GLY A 67 -8.43 -6.35 -14.46
CA GLY A 67 -9.62 -7.21 -14.44
C GLY A 67 -9.62 -8.30 -13.36
N GLN A 68 -8.58 -8.37 -12.52
CA GLN A 68 -8.41 -9.36 -11.47
C GLN A 68 -8.21 -8.69 -10.10
N THR A 69 -7.83 -9.45 -9.06
CA THR A 69 -7.44 -8.91 -7.75
C THR A 69 -5.93 -9.01 -7.57
N GLY A 70 -5.27 -7.87 -7.39
CA GLY A 70 -3.85 -7.80 -7.04
C GLY A 70 -3.70 -7.71 -5.52
N ILE A 71 -2.79 -8.48 -4.94
CA ILE A 71 -2.51 -8.46 -3.50
C ILE A 71 -1.03 -8.18 -3.24
N PHE A 72 -0.79 -7.33 -2.26
CA PHE A 72 0.51 -6.91 -1.81
C PHE A 72 0.76 -7.26 -0.35
N THR A 73 1.96 -7.76 -0.09
CA THR A 73 2.66 -7.76 1.20
C THR A 73 4.13 -7.37 0.95
N PRO A 74 4.90 -6.96 1.98
CA PRO A 74 6.32 -6.61 1.82
C PRO A 74 7.15 -7.71 1.17
N ASN A 75 6.82 -8.97 1.46
CA ASN A 75 7.61 -10.14 1.06
C ASN A 75 7.02 -10.89 -0.14
N ARG A 76 5.78 -10.59 -0.55
CA ARG A 76 5.09 -11.30 -1.62
C ARG A 76 4.05 -10.42 -2.30
N VAL A 77 3.99 -10.49 -3.62
CA VAL A 77 2.90 -9.92 -4.43
C VAL A 77 2.33 -11.00 -5.34
N TRP A 78 1.01 -11.01 -5.51
CA TRP A 78 0.36 -11.95 -6.42
C TRP A 78 -0.92 -11.38 -7.01
N ILE A 79 -1.33 -11.95 -8.13
CA ILE A 79 -2.58 -11.66 -8.81
C ILE A 79 -3.41 -12.93 -8.75
N GLN A 80 -4.65 -12.81 -8.30
CA GLN A 80 -5.59 -13.92 -8.23
C GLN A 80 -6.84 -13.65 -9.06
N ASP A 81 -7.43 -14.70 -9.59
CA ASP A 81 -8.70 -14.62 -10.31
C ASP A 81 -9.89 -14.41 -9.35
N LYS A 82 -11.10 -14.29 -9.92
CA LYS A 82 -12.35 -14.17 -9.14
C LYS A 82 -12.65 -15.40 -8.26
N ALA A 83 -12.09 -16.56 -8.58
CA ALA A 83 -12.22 -17.78 -7.80
C ALA A 83 -11.15 -17.91 -6.70
N GLY A 84 -10.19 -16.97 -6.63
CA GLY A 84 -9.08 -16.98 -5.67
C GLY A 84 -7.86 -17.78 -6.12
N ASN A 85 -7.84 -18.29 -7.36
CA ASN A 85 -6.67 -18.99 -7.88
C ASN A 85 -5.56 -18.00 -8.20
N ILE A 86 -4.33 -18.32 -7.78
CA ILE A 86 -3.16 -17.49 -8.08
C ILE A 86 -2.80 -17.64 -9.55
N ILE A 87 -2.91 -16.55 -10.31
CA ILE A 87 -2.55 -16.50 -11.72
C ILE A 87 -1.04 -16.25 -11.86
N LYS A 88 -0.50 -15.35 -11.04
CA LYS A 88 0.91 -14.95 -11.09
C LYS A 88 1.36 -14.47 -9.72
N GLU A 89 2.56 -14.85 -9.31
CA GLU A 89 3.13 -14.45 -8.03
C GLU A 89 4.62 -14.13 -8.09
N ARG A 90 5.09 -13.42 -7.08
CA ARG A 90 6.51 -13.15 -6.84
C ARG A 90 6.79 -13.02 -5.35
N LEU A 91 7.76 -13.81 -4.89
CA LEU A 91 8.37 -13.70 -3.58
C LEU A 91 9.54 -12.71 -3.63
N ASN A 92 9.82 -12.06 -2.50
CA ASN A 92 10.90 -11.07 -2.33
C ASN A 92 10.97 -10.03 -3.46
N PRO A 93 9.85 -9.33 -3.77
CA PRO A 93 9.77 -8.40 -4.89
C PRO A 93 10.81 -7.27 -4.82
N ARG A 94 11.22 -6.86 -3.62
CA ARG A 94 12.24 -5.81 -3.41
C ARG A 94 13.59 -6.13 -4.06
N CYS A 95 14.01 -7.40 -4.06
CA CYS A 95 15.29 -7.80 -4.63
C CYS A 95 15.37 -7.58 -6.14
N PHE A 96 14.23 -7.55 -6.82
CA PHE A 96 14.17 -7.50 -8.27
C PHE A 96 14.32 -6.10 -8.88
N PHE A 97 14.17 -5.04 -8.08
CA PHE A 97 14.34 -3.65 -8.54
C PHE A 97 15.80 -3.27 -8.85
N HIS A 98 16.78 -4.11 -8.51
CA HIS A 98 18.21 -3.82 -8.73
C HIS A 98 18.71 -4.05 -10.16
N SER A 99 17.87 -4.59 -11.06
CA SER A 99 18.27 -4.90 -12.44
C SER A 99 18.04 -3.71 -13.39
N PHE A 100 19.06 -3.35 -14.20
CA PHE A 100 18.99 -2.26 -15.18
C PHE A 100 17.79 -2.38 -16.13
N ARG A 101 17.42 -3.60 -16.53
CA ARG A 101 16.26 -3.87 -17.40
C ARG A 101 14.92 -3.45 -16.77
N ARG A 102 14.75 -3.57 -15.45
CA ARG A 102 13.54 -3.12 -14.74
C ARG A 102 13.51 -1.62 -14.45
N SER A 103 14.61 -0.91 -14.69
CA SER A 103 14.61 0.54 -14.77
C SER A 103 13.91 1.07 -16.03
N LEU A 104 13.57 0.21 -17.00
CA LEU A 104 12.93 0.62 -18.27
C LEU A 104 11.55 -0.03 -18.47
N ILE A 105 11.38 -1.31 -18.13
CA ILE A 105 10.13 -2.05 -18.37
C ILE A 105 9.64 -2.68 -17.07
N TRP A 106 8.42 -2.32 -16.65
CA TRP A 106 7.76 -2.89 -15.48
C TRP A 106 6.75 -3.95 -15.91
N ASP A 107 6.73 -5.08 -15.21
CA ASP A 107 5.66 -6.07 -15.38
C ASP A 107 4.49 -5.81 -14.41
N SER A 108 3.41 -6.60 -14.53
CA SER A 108 2.23 -6.43 -13.68
C SER A 108 2.53 -6.57 -12.17
N LEU A 109 3.49 -7.39 -11.79
CA LEU A 109 3.83 -7.59 -10.38
C LEU A 109 4.74 -6.47 -9.85
N ASP A 110 5.57 -5.86 -10.69
CA ASP A 110 6.35 -4.67 -10.34
C ASP A 110 5.42 -3.48 -10.04
N VAL A 111 4.40 -3.27 -10.88
CA VAL A 111 3.37 -2.24 -10.65
C VAL A 111 2.59 -2.51 -9.37
N LEU A 112 2.20 -3.76 -9.15
CA LEU A 112 1.47 -4.16 -7.95
C LEU A 112 2.28 -3.92 -6.68
N TYR A 113 3.57 -4.26 -6.71
CA TYR A 113 4.49 -3.97 -5.62
C TYR A 113 4.62 -2.46 -5.37
N PHE A 114 4.82 -1.68 -6.41
CA PHE A 114 4.93 -0.23 -6.30
C PHE A 114 3.66 0.39 -5.71
N GLY A 115 2.48 0.00 -6.20
CA GLY A 115 1.20 0.50 -5.70
C GLY A 115 0.98 0.17 -4.22
N GLY A 116 1.22 -1.08 -3.83
CA GLY A 116 1.12 -1.52 -2.43
C GLY A 116 2.12 -0.79 -1.53
N TYR A 117 3.36 -0.62 -1.98
CA TYR A 117 4.39 0.11 -1.26
C TYR A 117 4.03 1.60 -1.11
N ALA A 118 3.49 2.25 -2.15
CA ALA A 118 3.07 3.64 -2.09
C ALA A 118 1.93 3.86 -1.07
N ILE A 119 0.92 2.98 -1.04
CA ILE A 119 -0.15 3.01 -0.04
C ILE A 119 0.41 2.80 1.38
N MET A 120 1.32 1.84 1.54
CA MET A 120 1.96 1.60 2.84
C MET A 120 2.88 2.74 3.26
N LEU A 121 3.53 3.45 2.34
CA LEU A 121 4.36 4.61 2.67
C LEU A 121 3.50 5.77 3.19
N ILE A 122 2.27 5.94 2.70
CA ILE A 122 1.32 6.92 3.25
C ILE A 122 0.99 6.61 4.72
N ARG A 123 1.08 5.34 5.16
CA ARG A 123 0.98 4.94 6.59
C ARG A 123 2.18 5.41 7.44
N VAL A 124 3.32 5.73 6.85
CA VAL A 124 4.59 6.02 7.56
C VAL A 124 4.68 7.44 8.14
N LYS A 125 3.67 8.31 7.97
CA LYS A 125 3.61 9.55 8.78
C LYS A 125 3.37 9.33 10.29
N ARG A 126 3.25 8.07 10.76
CA ARG A 126 3.38 7.72 12.19
C ARG A 126 4.80 7.35 12.65
N ALA A 127 5.73 7.01 11.76
CA ALA A 127 7.10 6.67 12.18
C ALA A 127 7.94 7.93 12.50
N ALA A 128 7.68 9.05 11.81
CA ALA A 128 8.32 10.32 12.13
C ALA A 128 7.95 10.84 13.54
N ILE A 129 6.77 10.46 14.07
CA ILE A 129 6.34 10.82 15.42
C ILE A 129 7.07 9.98 16.50
N ASN A 130 7.42 8.73 16.20
CA ASN A 130 8.19 7.89 17.14
C ASN A 130 9.69 8.20 17.15
N ILE A 131 10.24 8.81 16.09
CA ILE A 131 11.62 9.28 16.07
C ILE A 131 11.79 10.56 16.91
N LEU A 132 10.74 11.39 17.03
CA LEU A 132 10.72 12.58 17.89
C LEU A 132 10.46 12.28 19.39
N LYS A 133 10.33 11.00 19.77
CA LYS A 133 10.19 10.56 21.17
C LYS A 133 11.49 10.08 21.80
N LYS A 134 12.60 10.10 21.05
CA LYS A 134 13.93 9.83 21.58
C LYS A 134 14.76 11.10 21.43
N ASP A 135 14.51 12.03 22.35
CA ASP A 135 15.45 12.92 23.05
C ASP A 135 14.65 13.84 23.99
#